data_AF-A0A7C0ULS7-F1
#
_entry.id   AF-A0A7C0ULS7-F1
#
_cell.length_a   1.000
_cell.length_b   1.000
_cell.length_c   1.000
_cell.angle_alpha   90.00
_cell.angle_beta   90.00
_cell.angle_gamma   90.00
#
_symmetry.space_group_name_H-M   'P 1'
#
loop_
_entity.id
_entity.type
_entity.pdbx_description
1 polymer ?
#
loop_
_entity_poly.entity_id
_entity_poly.type
_entity_poly.pdbx_seq_one_letter_code
_entity_poly.pdbx_strand_id
1 'polypeptide(L)'
;MGKIIRSKINKNIEEGTWRKFLSQFKKDLSSEKLDEILSNLLSQQEKIVLARRLAVIFLMKQGKSYSAISQILGIGPQTISAVKKSIPKKFYAPYRQKQQKIIASPGRSFIDDFTGMFPAYKAYGYKKRDSRHS
;
A
#
# COMPACT_ATOMS: atom_id res chain seq x y z
N MET A 1 -14.42 12.19 -16.40
CA MET A 1 -13.44 11.08 -16.43
C MET A 1 -12.29 11.49 -17.34
N GLY A 2 -11.04 11.42 -16.87
CA GLY A 2 -9.87 11.87 -17.64
C GLY A 2 -9.65 11.02 -18.89
N LYS A 3 -9.26 11.66 -20.00
CA LYS A 3 -8.96 11.02 -21.27
C LYS A 3 -7.70 10.16 -21.10
N ILE A 4 -7.85 8.83 -21.04
CA ILE A 4 -6.70 7.92 -21.03
C ILE A 4 -6.06 7.99 -22.41
N ILE A 5 -4.88 8.62 -22.46
CA ILE A 5 -4.07 8.68 -23.68
C ILE A 5 -3.63 7.25 -24.01
N ARG A 6 -4.17 6.70 -25.11
CA ARG A 6 -3.85 5.34 -25.60
C ARG A 6 -2.60 5.30 -26.48
N SER A 7 -2.03 6.46 -26.83
CA SER A 7 -0.82 6.53 -27.66
C SER A 7 0.38 6.08 -26.85
N LYS A 8 1.07 5.03 -27.34
CA LYS A 8 2.36 4.62 -26.78
C LYS A 8 3.34 5.78 -26.92
N ILE A 9 3.87 6.23 -25.79
CA ILE A 9 5.04 7.11 -25.79
C ILE A 9 6.20 6.36 -26.45
N ASN A 10 7.11 7.09 -27.11
CA ASN A 10 8.33 6.48 -27.64
C ASN A 10 9.11 5.83 -26.49
N LYS A 11 9.44 4.54 -26.63
CA LYS A 11 10.09 3.75 -25.57
C LYS A 11 11.41 4.36 -25.09
N ASN A 12 12.19 4.97 -25.98
CA ASN A 12 13.44 5.63 -25.61
C ASN A 12 13.18 6.90 -24.78
N ILE A 13 12.13 7.64 -25.10
CA ILE A 13 11.70 8.81 -24.32
C ILE A 13 11.19 8.36 -22.95
N GLU A 14 10.37 7.32 -22.89
CA GLU A 14 9.86 6.75 -21.64
C GLU A 14 11.00 6.33 -20.72
N GLU A 15 11.91 5.49 -21.22
CA GLU A 15 13.04 4.98 -20.43
C GLU A 15 14.01 6.09 -20.03
N GLY A 16 14.31 7.03 -20.94
CA GLY A 16 15.19 8.17 -20.66
C GLY A 16 14.62 9.09 -19.60
N THR A 17 13.32 9.38 -19.68
CA THR A 17 12.60 10.21 -18.70
C THR A 17 12.55 9.51 -17.35
N TRP A 18 12.25 8.20 -17.33
CA TRP A 18 12.21 7.41 -16.10
C TRP A 18 13.58 7.36 -15.40
N ARG A 19 14.67 7.19 -16.15
CA ARG A 19 16.03 7.20 -15.57
C ARG A 19 16.40 8.55 -14.96
N LYS A 20 16.07 9.66 -15.63
CA LYS A 20 16.29 11.02 -15.09
C LYS A 20 15.47 11.27 -13.83
N PHE A 21 14.21 10.83 -13.82
CA PHE A 21 13.36 10.91 -12.64
C PHE A 21 13.99 10.17 -11.45
N LEU A 22 14.42 8.92 -11.64
CA LEU A 22 15.07 8.14 -10.58
C LEU A 22 16.39 8.75 -10.09
N SER A 23 17.15 9.43 -10.96
CA SER A 23 18.42 10.06 -10.55
C SER A 23 18.19 11.33 -9.73
N GLN A 24 17.14 12.10 -10.02
CA GLN A 24 16.70 13.22 -9.17
C GLN A 24 16.20 12.72 -7.81
N PHE A 25 15.38 11.67 -7.80
CA PHE A 25 14.88 11.04 -6.57
C PHE A 25 15.99 10.59 -5.62
N LYS A 26 17.14 10.14 -6.15
CA LYS A 26 18.30 9.73 -5.34
C LYS A 26 19.10 10.91 -4.76
N LYS A 27 19.02 12.10 -5.36
CA LYS A 27 19.78 13.27 -4.91
C LYS A 27 19.05 14.05 -3.81
N ASP A 28 17.72 14.08 -3.86
CA ASP A 28 16.89 14.93 -3.00
C ASP A 28 16.17 14.18 -1.86
N LEU A 29 16.83 13.19 -1.26
CA LEU A 29 16.28 12.26 -0.23
C LEU A 29 15.83 12.89 1.11
N SER A 30 15.76 14.22 1.23
CA SER A 30 15.12 14.88 2.37
C SER A 30 13.62 14.53 2.39
N SER A 31 13.09 14.16 3.56
CA SER A 31 11.68 13.81 3.73
C SER A 31 10.73 14.93 3.30
N GLU A 32 11.13 16.20 3.49
CA GLU A 32 10.32 17.38 3.16
C GLU A 32 10.24 17.60 1.65
N LYS A 33 11.39 17.52 0.94
CA LYS A 33 11.44 17.66 -0.53
C LYS A 33 10.74 16.52 -1.25
N LEU A 34 10.84 15.30 -0.72
CA LEU A 34 10.17 14.14 -1.30
C LEU A 34 8.64 14.26 -1.24
N ASP A 35 8.11 14.77 -0.13
CA ASP A 35 6.66 14.98 0.01
C ASP A 35 6.16 16.07 -0.96
N GLU A 36 6.92 17.15 -1.13
CA GLU A 36 6.62 18.20 -2.11
C GLU A 36 6.61 17.65 -3.55
N ILE A 37 7.65 16.90 -3.93
CA ILE A 37 7.75 16.29 -5.27
C ILE A 37 6.59 15.32 -5.54
N LEU A 38 6.30 14.42 -4.60
CA LEU A 38 5.20 13.47 -4.74
C LEU A 38 3.83 14.17 -4.72
N SER A 39 3.73 15.31 -4.04
CA SER A 39 2.51 16.12 -4.01
C SER A 39 2.21 16.81 -5.33
N ASN A 40 3.26 17.24 -6.04
CA ASN A 40 3.10 17.85 -7.36
C ASN A 40 2.94 16.81 -8.48
N LEU A 41 3.53 15.61 -8.32
CA LEU A 41 3.51 14.56 -9.34
C LEU A 41 2.23 13.72 -9.30
N LEU A 42 1.70 13.43 -8.11
CA LEU A 42 0.56 12.54 -7.94
C LEU A 42 -0.69 13.33 -7.61
N SER A 43 -1.77 13.06 -8.34
CA SER A 43 -3.10 13.48 -7.93
C SER A 43 -3.48 12.84 -6.59
N GLN A 44 -4.44 13.45 -5.88
CA GLN A 44 -4.95 12.90 -4.62
C GLN A 44 -5.44 11.45 -4.74
N GLN A 45 -6.05 11.10 -5.88
CA GLN A 45 -6.51 9.74 -6.14
C GLN A 45 -5.34 8.77 -6.30
N GLU A 46 -4.29 9.16 -7.03
CA GLU A 46 -3.08 8.35 -7.21
C GLU A 46 -2.32 8.15 -5.90
N LYS A 47 -2.26 9.18 -5.05
CA LYS A 47 -1.70 9.08 -3.69
C LYS A 47 -2.43 8.02 -2.86
N ILE A 48 -3.76 8.06 -2.83
CA ILE A 48 -4.57 7.08 -2.10
C ILE A 48 -4.32 5.66 -2.62
N VAL A 49 -4.26 5.49 -3.95
CA VAL A 49 -3.97 4.18 -4.56
C VAL A 49 -2.57 3.69 -4.20
N LEU A 50 -1.57 4.57 -4.27
CA LEU A 50 -0.19 4.25 -3.88
C LEU A 50 -0.12 3.85 -2.40
N ALA A 51 -0.73 4.64 -1.50
CA ALA A 51 -0.79 4.35 -0.08
C ALA A 51 -1.44 2.99 0.22
N ARG A 52 -2.56 2.66 -0.42
CA ARG A 52 -3.19 1.33 -0.28
C ARG A 52 -2.27 0.20 -0.74
N ARG A 53 -1.57 0.36 -1.87
CA ARG A 53 -0.63 -0.65 -2.36
C ARG A 53 0.52 -0.85 -1.37
N LEU A 54 1.07 0.23 -0.80
CA LEU A 54 2.11 0.16 0.22
C LEU A 54 1.61 -0.55 1.49
N ALA A 55 0.39 -0.23 1.94
CA ALA A 55 -0.22 -0.88 3.09
C ALA A 55 -0.42 -2.39 2.88
N VAL A 56 -0.82 -2.83 1.69
CA VAL A 56 -0.89 -4.26 1.33
C VAL A 56 0.46 -4.95 1.55
N ILE A 57 1.53 -4.37 1.02
CA ILE A 57 2.88 -4.93 1.11
C ILE A 57 3.28 -5.08 2.59
N PHE A 58 3.04 -4.04 3.38
CA PHE A 58 3.35 -4.03 4.80
C PHE A 58 2.58 -5.10 5.58
N LEU A 59 1.26 -5.19 5.40
CA LEU A 59 0.42 -6.17 6.07
C LEU A 59 0.77 -7.61 5.66
N MET A 60 1.11 -7.83 4.39
CA MET A 60 1.62 -9.12 3.93
C MET A 60 2.94 -9.50 4.61
N LYS A 61 3.85 -8.53 4.78
CA LYS A 61 5.13 -8.71 5.48
C LYS A 61 4.95 -9.02 6.97
N GLN A 62 3.84 -8.59 7.55
CA GLN A 62 3.39 -8.96 8.90
C GLN A 62 2.68 -10.33 8.95
N GLY A 63 2.52 -11.02 7.83
CA GLY A 63 1.87 -12.33 7.76
C GLY A 63 0.34 -12.28 7.79
N LYS A 64 -0.29 -11.12 7.55
CA LYS A 64 -1.76 -11.02 7.49
C LYS A 64 -2.31 -11.80 6.28
N SER A 65 -3.47 -12.43 6.47
CA SER A 65 -4.18 -13.13 5.41
C SER A 65 -4.81 -12.15 4.41
N TYR A 66 -5.12 -12.63 3.21
CA TYR A 66 -5.80 -11.81 2.18
C TYR A 66 -7.15 -11.27 2.67
N SER A 67 -7.89 -12.07 3.45
CA SER A 67 -9.16 -11.66 4.04
C SER A 67 -8.96 -10.50 5.03
N ALA A 68 -7.98 -10.63 5.94
CA ALA A 68 -7.68 -9.57 6.90
C ALA A 68 -7.23 -8.26 6.21
N ILE A 69 -6.40 -8.37 5.16
CA ILE A 69 -5.96 -7.19 4.38
C ILE A 69 -7.13 -6.55 3.66
N SER A 70 -8.03 -7.34 3.07
CA SER A 70 -9.24 -6.85 2.41
C SER A 70 -10.13 -6.09 3.39
N GLN A 71 -10.27 -6.60 4.62
CA GLN A 71 -11.04 -5.95 5.68
C GLN A 71 -10.42 -4.64 6.16
N ILE A 72 -9.10 -4.62 6.40
CA ILE A 72 -8.39 -3.44 6.91
C ILE A 72 -8.40 -2.31 5.87
N LEU A 73 -8.20 -2.62 4.59
CA LEU A 73 -8.00 -1.61 3.54
C LEU A 73 -9.24 -1.35 2.67
N GLY A 74 -10.28 -2.18 2.79
CA GLY A 74 -11.47 -2.13 1.94
C GLY A 74 -11.14 -2.28 0.46
N ILE A 75 -10.27 -3.24 0.14
CA ILE A 75 -9.89 -3.56 -1.24
C ILE A 75 -10.19 -5.02 -1.54
N GLY A 76 -10.50 -5.32 -2.81
CA GLY A 76 -10.81 -6.68 -3.22
C GLY A 76 -9.58 -7.60 -3.25
N PRO A 77 -9.77 -8.93 -3.14
CA PRO A 77 -8.68 -9.91 -3.20
C PRO A 77 -7.93 -9.88 -4.54
N GLN A 78 -8.58 -9.46 -5.62
CA GLN A 78 -7.94 -9.27 -6.92
C GLN A 78 -6.88 -8.17 -6.87
N THR A 79 -7.15 -7.05 -6.19
CA THR A 79 -6.19 -5.95 -6.00
C THR A 79 -4.99 -6.42 -5.18
N ILE A 80 -5.23 -7.17 -4.10
CA ILE A 80 -4.17 -7.75 -3.27
C ILE A 80 -3.28 -8.69 -4.11
N SER A 81 -3.91 -9.55 -4.91
CA SER A 81 -3.19 -10.45 -5.82
C SER A 81 -2.37 -9.69 -6.86
N ALA A 82 -2.92 -8.62 -7.44
CA ALA A 82 -2.20 -7.80 -8.42
C ALA A 82 -0.96 -7.15 -7.80
N VAL A 83 -1.09 -6.60 -6.59
CA VAL A 83 0.06 -6.05 -5.83
C VAL A 83 1.11 -7.12 -5.61
N LYS A 84 0.74 -8.29 -5.05
CA LYS A 84 1.68 -9.39 -4.82
C LYS A 84 2.44 -9.82 -6.09
N LYS A 85 1.76 -9.88 -7.24
CA LYS A 85 2.36 -10.26 -8.53
C LYS A 85 3.30 -9.19 -9.08
N SER A 86 3.05 -7.92 -8.77
CA SER A 86 3.82 -6.78 -9.27
C SER A 86 5.15 -6.54 -8.55
N ILE A 87 5.39 -7.17 -7.41
CA ILE A 87 6.61 -6.96 -6.61
C ILE A 87 7.36 -8.28 -6.32
N PRO A 88 8.70 -8.25 -6.18
CA PRO A 88 9.47 -9.44 -5.84
C PRO A 88 9.11 -10.00 -4.46
N LYS A 89 9.15 -11.35 -4.33
CA LYS A 89 8.78 -12.07 -3.09
C LYS A 89 9.46 -11.54 -1.83
N LYS A 90 10.72 -11.10 -1.92
CA LYS A 90 11.49 -10.54 -0.79
C LYS A 90 10.86 -9.32 -0.12
N PHE A 91 9.99 -8.58 -0.83
CA PHE A 91 9.38 -7.36 -0.30
C PHE A 91 8.13 -7.63 0.54
N TYR A 92 7.40 -8.72 0.28
CA TYR A 92 6.15 -9.06 0.99
C TYR A 92 6.25 -10.35 1.80
N ALA A 93 7.31 -11.14 1.63
CA ALA A 93 7.48 -12.37 2.39
C ALA A 93 7.41 -12.04 3.89
N PRO A 94 6.61 -12.79 4.67
CA PRO A 94 6.53 -12.55 6.10
C PRO A 94 7.92 -12.70 6.71
N TYR A 95 8.25 -11.81 7.64
CA TYR A 95 9.46 -12.01 8.44
C TYR A 95 9.37 -13.40 9.11
N ARG A 96 10.40 -14.24 8.94
CA ARG A 96 10.64 -15.39 9.83
C ARG A 96 11.10 -14.86 11.20
N GLN A 97 10.29 -14.04 11.85
CA GLN A 97 10.43 -13.86 13.28
C GLN A 97 9.85 -15.14 13.89
N LYS A 98 10.64 -15.86 14.69
CA LYS A 98 10.10 -16.85 15.65
C LYS A 98 8.88 -16.18 16.26
N GLN A 99 7.72 -16.84 16.20
CA GLN A 99 6.45 -16.30 16.70
C GLN A 99 6.59 -16.01 18.20
N GLN A 100 7.20 -14.89 18.56
CA GLN A 100 7.05 -14.32 19.87
C GLN A 100 5.61 -13.85 19.86
N LYS A 101 4.80 -14.50 20.70
CA LYS A 101 3.45 -14.06 21.04
C LYS A 101 3.53 -12.55 21.16
N ILE A 102 2.94 -11.83 20.18
CA ILE A 102 2.66 -10.41 20.35
C ILE A 102 1.54 -10.39 21.38
N ILE A 103 1.93 -10.51 22.65
CA ILE A 103 1.14 -10.06 23.78
C ILE A 103 0.79 -8.63 23.43
N ALA A 104 -0.50 -8.33 23.45
CA ALA A 104 -1.01 -6.99 23.19
C ALA A 104 -0.24 -5.97 24.03
N SER A 105 0.72 -5.27 23.42
CA SER A 105 1.29 -4.08 24.02
C SER A 105 0.18 -3.03 24.03
N PRO A 106 -0.17 -2.45 25.20
CA PRO A 106 -1.10 -1.34 25.28
C PRO A 106 -0.36 -0.08 24.81
N GLY A 107 -0.19 0.03 23.50
CA GLY A 107 0.43 1.17 22.82
C GLY A 107 0.01 1.10 21.37
N ARG A 108 -0.62 2.17 20.88
CA ARG A 108 -1.22 2.28 19.52
C ARG A 108 -0.44 1.48 18.50
N SER A 109 -1.08 0.48 17.92
CA SER A 109 -0.47 -0.32 16.87
C SER A 109 -0.41 0.51 15.60
N PHE A 110 0.65 0.34 14.79
CA PHE A 110 0.74 0.92 13.44
C PHE A 110 -0.50 0.64 12.56
N ILE A 111 -1.29 -0.39 12.91
CA ILE A 111 -2.57 -0.71 12.26
C ILE A 111 -3.65 0.30 12.68
N ASP A 112 -3.62 0.80 13.90
CA ASP A 112 -4.51 1.86 14.39
C ASP A 112 -4.28 3.18 13.61
N ASP A 113 -3.05 3.46 13.19
CA ASP A 113 -2.73 4.62 12.34
C ASP A 113 -3.39 4.52 10.95
N PHE A 114 -3.52 3.30 10.40
CA PHE A 114 -4.11 3.06 9.08
C PHE A 114 -5.63 2.86 9.12
N THR A 115 -6.17 2.23 10.16
CA THR A 115 -7.62 1.96 10.27
C THR A 115 -8.46 3.22 10.43
N GLY A 116 -7.91 4.30 10.99
CA GLY A 116 -8.53 5.63 10.99
C GLY A 116 -8.46 6.37 9.64
N MET A 117 -7.51 6.01 8.77
CA MET A 117 -7.25 6.67 7.48
C MET A 117 -8.04 6.06 6.31
N PHE A 118 -8.49 4.81 6.42
CA PHE A 118 -9.26 4.12 5.37
C PHE A 118 -10.71 3.87 5.81
N PRO A 119 -11.67 4.76 5.48
CA PRO A 119 -13.07 4.67 5.93
C PRO A 119 -13.84 3.46 5.36
N ALA A 120 -13.21 2.65 4.51
CA ALA A 120 -13.84 1.56 3.78
C ALA A 120 -14.22 0.35 4.66
N TYR A 121 -13.84 0.32 5.94
CA TYR A 121 -14.23 -0.73 6.88
C TYR A 121 -15.76 -0.86 7.03
N LYS A 122 -16.52 0.24 6.85
CA LYS A 122 -18.00 0.24 6.89
C LYS A 122 -18.66 0.04 5.53
N ALA A 123 -18.04 0.49 4.44
CA ALA A 123 -18.67 0.55 3.12
C ALA A 123 -18.87 -0.83 2.45
N TYR A 124 -18.09 -1.84 2.83
CA TYR A 124 -18.21 -3.20 2.27
C TYR A 124 -19.21 -4.11 3.01
N GLY A 125 -20.06 -3.57 3.89
CA GLY A 125 -21.21 -4.30 4.45
C GLY A 125 -20.86 -5.50 5.34
N TYR A 126 -19.66 -5.53 5.93
CA TYR A 126 -19.25 -6.65 6.79
C TYR A 126 -19.63 -6.38 8.24
N LYS A 127 -20.56 -7.17 8.78
CA LYS A 127 -20.89 -7.18 10.22
C LYS A 127 -19.69 -7.73 11.00
N LYS A 128 -19.24 -6.98 12.01
CA LYS A 128 -18.27 -7.43 13.01
C LYS A 128 -18.74 -8.81 13.50
N ARG A 129 -18.00 -9.89 13.20
CA ARG A 129 -18.27 -11.16 13.90
C ARG A 129 -17.83 -10.93 15.33
N ASP A 130 -18.80 -10.84 16.22
CA ASP A 130 -18.56 -10.88 17.65
C ASP A 130 -17.78 -12.16 17.96
N SER A 131 -16.54 -11.98 18.41
CA SER A 131 -15.77 -13.02 19.05
C SER A 131 -16.40 -13.28 20.42
N ARG A 132 -17.49 -14.06 20.43
CA ARG A 132 -17.98 -14.80 21.59
C ARG A 132 -18.49 -16.17 21.13
N HIS A 133 -18.20 -17.18 21.96
CA HIS A 133 -18.48 -18.62 21.83
C HIS A 133 -17.43 -19.37 20.99
N SER A 134 -16.65 -20.31 21.52
CA SER A 134 -16.58 -20.96 22.84
C SER A 134 -15.16 -21.45 23.08
#